data_AF-A0A533UU10-F1
#
_entry.id   AF-A0A533UU10-F1
#
_cell.length_a   1.000
_cell.length_b   1.000
_cell.length_c   1.000
_cell.angle_alpha   90.00
_cell.angle_beta   90.00
_cell.angle_gamma   90.00
#
_symmetry.space_group_name_H-M   'P 1'
#
loop_
_entity.id
_entity.type
_entity.pdbx_description
1 polymer ?
#
loop_
_entity_poly.entity_id
_entity_poly.type
_entity_poly.pdbx_seq_one_letter_code
_entity_poly.pdbx_strand_id
1 'polypeptide(L)'
;MIDPLLLLQSQNPVALRDEIQRILVTNGLDRTCYSEILDYTVELFESNGLGVDYYGYHNIIHELEVTYVALLGAQWESLHGKFVKEDFPYLFVAALFHDYDPKKTADKPHEEDAVKFVLTDKKLHSLLRDAGIDENLIAALILRTTYPWTDQISLTVEKNIDEYLSRSNITNYDDSKKEHFRNLGWFLSVADRIGGYALGDFAKAIEMAQKNAHALAWHPYYIVR
;
A
#
# COMPACT_ATOMS: atom_id res chain seq x y z
N MET A 1 -1.78 15.37 22.75
CA MET A 1 -0.96 16.31 21.98
C MET A 1 0.13 15.46 21.35
N ILE A 2 0.12 15.31 20.02
CA ILE A 2 1.13 14.49 19.33
C ILE A 2 2.44 15.28 19.36
N ASP A 3 3.55 14.61 19.68
CA ASP A 3 4.87 15.22 19.75
C ASP A 3 5.29 15.78 18.37
N PRO A 4 5.65 17.07 18.25
CA PRO A 4 6.13 17.66 16.99
C PRO A 4 7.33 16.92 16.38
N LEU A 5 8.15 16.25 17.18
CA LEU A 5 9.26 15.42 16.69
C LEU A 5 8.77 14.16 15.98
N LEU A 6 7.68 13.55 16.47
CA LEU A 6 7.02 12.39 15.86
C LEU A 6 6.40 12.75 14.49
N LEU A 7 5.89 13.98 14.35
CA LEU A 7 5.31 14.51 13.09
C LEU A 7 6.36 14.83 12.01
N LEU A 8 7.59 15.17 12.40
CA LEU A 8 8.73 15.34 11.48
C LEU A 8 9.37 14.01 11.11
N GLN A 9 9.36 13.03 12.03
CA GLN A 9 9.83 11.67 11.76
C GLN A 9 8.92 10.92 10.78
N SER A 10 7.61 11.18 10.80
CA SER A 10 6.65 10.55 9.88
C SER A 10 6.75 11.02 8.42
N GLN A 11 7.66 11.95 8.10
CA GLN A 11 7.97 12.40 6.74
C GLN A 11 9.39 12.01 6.30
N ASN A 12 10.16 11.35 7.18
CA ASN A 12 11.49 10.88 6.87
C ASN A 12 11.41 9.39 6.44
N PRO A 13 11.77 9.05 5.20
CA PRO A 13 11.66 7.68 4.68
C PRO A 13 12.49 6.68 5.50
N VAL A 14 13.63 7.08 6.07
CA VAL A 14 14.44 6.23 6.94
C VAL A 14 13.69 5.93 8.25
N ALA A 15 13.08 6.94 8.86
CA ALA A 15 12.33 6.76 10.10
C ALA A 15 11.06 5.93 9.88
N LEU A 16 10.33 6.15 8.78
CA LEU A 16 9.17 5.33 8.40
C LEU A 16 9.58 3.87 8.17
N ARG A 17 10.68 3.63 7.46
CA ARG A 17 11.24 2.30 7.23
C ARG A 17 11.53 1.59 8.57
N ASP A 18 12.16 2.28 9.52
CA ASP A 18 12.49 1.72 10.84
C ASP A 18 11.25 1.46 11.70
N GLU A 19 10.23 2.31 11.63
CA GLU A 19 8.94 2.08 12.30
C GLU A 19 8.18 0.89 11.69
N ILE A 20 8.13 0.76 10.36
CA ILE A 20 7.56 -0.40 9.68
C ILE A 20 8.27 -1.67 10.13
N GLN A 21 9.60 -1.67 10.13
CA GLN A 21 10.38 -2.83 10.58
C GLN A 21 10.08 -3.19 12.04
N ARG A 22 9.93 -2.19 12.93
CA ARG A 22 9.52 -2.41 14.32
C ARG A 22 8.11 -3.00 14.44
N ILE A 23 7.15 -2.52 13.66
CA ILE A 23 5.78 -3.07 13.64
C ILE A 23 5.80 -4.53 13.17
N LEU A 24 6.53 -4.84 12.09
CA LEU A 24 6.67 -6.21 11.59
C LEU A 24 7.23 -7.16 12.67
N VAL A 25 8.35 -6.80 13.29
CA VAL A 25 8.98 -7.60 14.36
C VAL A 25 8.03 -7.78 15.55
N THR A 26 7.34 -6.71 15.98
CA THR A 26 6.41 -6.77 17.12
C THR A 26 5.22 -7.70 16.85
N ASN A 27 4.83 -7.87 15.59
CA ASN A 27 3.77 -8.81 15.17
C ASN A 27 4.29 -10.22 14.86
N GLY A 28 5.58 -10.49 15.07
CA GLY A 28 6.18 -11.81 14.85
C GLY A 28 6.65 -12.05 13.41
N LEU A 29 6.84 -10.98 12.63
CA LEU A 29 7.39 -11.02 11.27
C LEU A 29 8.87 -10.60 11.29
N ASP A 30 9.70 -11.36 12.00
CA ASP A 30 11.12 -11.09 12.24
C ASP A 30 12.09 -11.78 11.26
N ARG A 31 11.53 -12.51 10.29
CA ARG A 31 12.30 -13.19 9.24
C ARG A 31 12.96 -12.20 8.30
N THR A 32 14.17 -12.52 7.84
CA THR A 32 14.97 -11.66 6.95
C THR A 32 14.25 -11.30 5.65
N CYS A 33 13.42 -12.20 5.11
CA CYS A 33 12.63 -11.97 3.89
C CYS A 33 11.76 -10.70 3.95
N TYR A 34 11.23 -10.32 5.12
CA TYR A 34 10.42 -9.10 5.23
C TYR A 34 11.27 -7.82 5.14
N SER A 35 12.48 -7.86 5.69
CA SER A 35 13.44 -6.75 5.54
C SER A 35 13.96 -6.66 4.11
N GLU A 36 14.20 -7.81 3.47
CA GLU A 36 14.63 -7.89 2.06
C GLU A 36 13.55 -7.38 1.10
N ILE A 37 12.26 -7.63 1.36
CA ILE A 37 11.15 -7.03 0.61
C ILE A 37 11.18 -5.52 0.73
N LEU A 38 11.30 -4.99 1.94
CA LEU A 38 11.34 -3.55 2.19
C LEU A 38 12.53 -2.87 1.49
N ASP A 39 13.72 -3.47 1.59
CA ASP A 39 14.93 -2.98 0.92
C ASP A 39 14.80 -3.03 -0.59
N TYR A 40 14.21 -4.11 -1.11
CA TYR A 40 13.96 -4.23 -2.54
C TYR A 40 12.97 -3.18 -3.04
N THR A 41 11.90 -2.89 -2.30
CA THR A 41 10.96 -1.82 -2.67
C THR A 41 11.67 -0.47 -2.76
N VAL A 42 12.49 -0.12 -1.77
CA VAL A 42 13.25 1.14 -1.80
C VAL A 42 14.21 1.18 -3.00
N GLU A 43 15.00 0.12 -3.21
CA GLU A 43 15.91 0.00 -4.36
C GLU A 43 15.16 0.16 -5.70
N LEU A 44 13.98 -0.45 -5.80
CA LEU A 44 13.16 -0.45 -7.00
C LEU A 44 12.63 0.94 -7.32
N PHE A 45 12.06 1.66 -6.34
CA PHE A 45 11.57 3.01 -6.56
C PHE A 45 12.70 4.00 -6.88
N GLU A 46 13.81 3.94 -6.14
CA GLU A 46 14.98 4.80 -6.38
C GLU A 46 15.57 4.59 -7.78
N SER A 47 15.77 3.34 -8.19
CA SER A 47 16.35 3.01 -9.51
C SER A 47 15.44 3.33 -10.70
N ASN A 48 14.13 3.48 -10.49
CA ASN A 48 13.16 3.83 -11.54
C ASN A 48 12.75 5.31 -11.50
N GLY A 49 13.46 6.16 -10.74
CA GLY A 49 13.17 7.60 -10.68
C GLY A 49 11.90 7.96 -9.92
N LEU A 50 11.42 7.05 -9.06
CA LEU A 50 10.28 7.22 -8.14
C LEU A 50 10.73 7.32 -6.68
N GLY A 51 12.02 7.57 -6.47
CA GLY A 51 12.66 7.73 -5.18
C GLY A 51 12.27 9.02 -4.47
N VAL A 52 13.00 9.34 -3.39
CA VAL A 52 12.73 10.49 -2.51
C VAL A 52 12.74 11.84 -3.23
N ASP A 53 13.55 11.96 -4.29
CA ASP A 53 13.69 13.19 -5.09
C ASP A 53 12.59 13.34 -6.16
N TYR A 54 11.73 12.34 -6.34
CA TYR A 54 10.62 12.43 -7.27
C TYR A 54 9.51 13.33 -6.71
N TYR A 55 9.21 14.39 -7.46
CA TYR A 55 8.26 15.44 -7.02
C TYR A 55 6.79 14.99 -7.00
N GLY A 56 6.46 13.92 -7.74
CA GLY A 56 5.10 13.38 -7.83
C GLY A 56 4.60 12.79 -6.52
N TYR A 57 3.28 12.62 -6.40
CA TYR A 57 2.65 12.07 -5.19
C TYR A 57 3.01 10.58 -4.96
N HIS A 58 2.94 9.77 -6.02
CA HIS A 58 3.13 8.32 -5.96
C HIS A 58 4.63 7.97 -6.06
N ASN A 59 5.33 8.11 -4.94
CA ASN A 59 6.77 7.91 -4.76
C ASN A 59 7.07 7.02 -3.53
N ILE A 60 8.33 6.69 -3.27
CA ILE A 60 8.70 5.80 -2.15
C ILE A 60 8.25 6.32 -0.78
N ILE A 61 8.19 7.63 -0.57
CA ILE A 61 7.72 8.20 0.70
C ILE A 61 6.24 7.87 0.87
N HIS A 62 5.43 8.05 -0.16
CA HIS A 62 4.01 7.69 -0.14
C HIS A 62 3.80 6.21 0.17
N GLU A 63 4.51 5.29 -0.49
CA GLU A 63 4.37 3.86 -0.20
C GLU A 63 4.70 3.51 1.25
N LEU A 64 5.74 4.14 1.82
CA LEU A 64 6.11 3.95 3.22
C LEU A 64 5.08 4.57 4.17
N GLU A 65 4.52 5.74 3.85
CA GLU A 65 3.44 6.39 4.61
C GLU A 65 2.20 5.48 4.66
N VAL A 66 1.76 4.96 3.51
CA VAL A 66 0.60 4.05 3.42
C VAL A 66 0.87 2.74 4.15
N THR A 67 2.04 2.14 3.96
CA THR A 67 2.44 0.90 4.63
C THR A 67 2.45 1.06 6.14
N TYR A 68 3.03 2.15 6.65
CA TYR A 68 3.06 2.43 8.08
C TYR A 68 1.65 2.57 8.66
N VAL A 69 0.78 3.38 8.02
CA VAL A 69 -0.60 3.61 8.49
C VAL A 69 -1.45 2.34 8.41
N ALA A 70 -1.33 1.57 7.33
CA ALA A 70 -2.03 0.30 7.18
C ALA A 70 -1.64 -0.68 8.28
N LEU A 71 -0.34 -0.85 8.56
CA LEU A 71 0.13 -1.77 9.60
C LEU A 71 -0.24 -1.30 11.02
N LEU A 72 -0.15 0.00 11.29
CA LEU A 72 -0.55 0.58 12.58
C LEU A 72 -2.06 0.39 12.82
N GLY A 73 -2.89 0.67 11.81
CA GLY A 73 -4.32 0.45 11.89
C GLY A 73 -4.66 -1.05 12.01
N ALA A 74 -3.92 -1.93 11.34
CA ALA A 74 -4.10 -3.37 11.46
C ALA A 74 -3.77 -3.89 12.87
N GLN A 75 -2.76 -3.34 13.54
CA GLN A 75 -2.50 -3.64 14.96
C GLN A 75 -3.70 -3.29 15.83
N TRP A 76 -4.32 -2.13 15.60
CA TRP A 76 -5.53 -1.73 16.31
C TRP A 76 -6.71 -2.66 16.04
N GLU A 77 -6.98 -3.00 14.77
CA GLU A 77 -8.06 -3.92 14.40
C GLU A 77 -7.82 -5.34 14.95
N SER A 78 -6.57 -5.76 15.10
CA SER A 78 -6.22 -7.06 15.70
C SER A 78 -6.55 -7.12 17.20
N LEU A 79 -6.39 -6.02 17.95
CA LEU A 79 -6.84 -5.94 19.35
C LEU A 79 -8.37 -6.13 19.50
N HIS A 80 -9.12 -5.89 18.44
CA HIS A 80 -10.58 -6.05 18.38
C HIS A 80 -10.99 -7.40 17.76
N GLY A 81 -10.03 -8.29 17.50
CA GLY A 81 -10.29 -9.63 16.95
C GLY A 81 -10.77 -9.64 15.50
N LYS A 82 -10.62 -8.53 14.77
CA LYS A 82 -11.02 -8.45 13.36
C LYS A 82 -9.92 -8.92 12.42
N PHE A 83 -8.66 -8.60 12.73
CA PHE A 83 -7.49 -9.04 11.97
C PHE A 83 -6.63 -10.00 12.79
N VAL A 84 -6.01 -10.96 12.09
CA VAL A 84 -5.10 -11.96 12.65
C VAL A 84 -3.67 -11.71 12.18
N LYS A 85 -2.70 -12.39 12.80
CA LYS A 85 -1.27 -12.18 12.50
C LYS A 85 -0.94 -12.50 11.04
N GLU A 86 -1.64 -13.48 10.49
CA GLU A 86 -1.48 -13.95 9.11
C GLU A 86 -1.91 -12.89 8.08
N ASP A 87 -2.65 -11.84 8.48
CA ASP A 87 -3.07 -10.76 7.58
C ASP A 87 -1.93 -9.75 7.31
N PHE A 88 -1.02 -9.57 8.28
CA PHE A 88 0.02 -8.54 8.24
C PHE A 88 0.97 -8.68 7.04
N PRO A 89 1.47 -9.87 6.68
CA PRO A 89 2.30 -10.03 5.49
C PRO A 89 1.61 -9.55 4.21
N TYR A 90 0.31 -9.78 4.09
CA TYR A 90 -0.45 -9.40 2.90
C TYR A 90 -0.68 -7.90 2.83
N LEU A 91 -1.07 -7.28 3.95
CA LEU A 91 -1.20 -5.82 4.05
C LEU A 91 0.14 -5.11 3.82
N PHE A 92 1.22 -5.63 4.41
CA PHE A 92 2.58 -5.10 4.25
C PHE A 92 3.00 -5.05 2.78
N VAL A 93 2.92 -6.18 2.08
CA VAL A 93 3.35 -6.26 0.68
C VAL A 93 2.40 -5.49 -0.23
N ALA A 94 1.09 -5.62 -0.05
CA ALA A 94 0.13 -4.90 -0.89
C ALA A 94 0.30 -3.38 -0.76
N ALA A 95 0.49 -2.87 0.45
CA ALA A 95 0.70 -1.44 0.68
C ALA A 95 2.00 -0.91 0.04
N LEU A 96 3.09 -1.69 0.04
CA LEU A 96 4.37 -1.27 -0.56
C LEU A 96 4.35 -1.16 -2.09
N PHE A 97 3.42 -1.86 -2.75
CA PHE A 97 3.40 -2.00 -4.20
C PHE A 97 2.12 -1.51 -4.86
N HIS A 98 1.13 -1.03 -4.10
CA HIS A 98 -0.20 -0.72 -4.64
C HIS A 98 -0.19 0.31 -5.78
N ASP A 99 0.76 1.25 -5.73
CA ASP A 99 0.92 2.34 -6.69
C ASP A 99 2.22 2.24 -7.51
N TYR A 100 2.86 1.06 -7.49
CA TYR A 100 4.08 0.84 -8.28
C TYR A 100 3.76 0.74 -9.78
N ASP A 101 3.93 1.86 -10.48
CA ASP A 101 3.94 1.96 -11.94
C ASP A 101 5.24 2.65 -12.41
N PRO A 102 6.26 1.87 -12.84
CA PRO A 102 7.54 2.43 -13.27
C PRO A 102 7.47 3.09 -14.66
N LYS A 103 6.42 2.86 -15.45
CA LYS A 103 6.28 3.46 -16.77
C LYS A 103 5.67 4.84 -16.71
N LYS A 104 4.92 5.16 -15.65
CA LYS A 104 4.23 6.44 -15.43
C LYS A 104 3.55 6.93 -16.70
N THR A 105 2.77 6.06 -17.35
CA THR A 105 2.03 6.47 -18.56
C THR A 105 1.00 7.56 -18.28
N ALA A 106 0.62 7.71 -17.00
CA ALA A 106 -0.14 8.82 -16.44
C ALA A 106 0.44 9.20 -15.07
N ASP A 107 0.08 10.38 -14.55
CA ASP A 107 0.50 10.83 -13.20
C ASP A 107 -0.04 9.91 -12.10
N LYS A 108 -1.28 9.44 -12.26
CA LYS A 108 -1.87 8.41 -11.39
C LYS A 108 -1.48 7.01 -11.91
N PRO A 109 -0.88 6.14 -11.07
CA PRO A 109 -0.66 4.73 -11.38
C PRO A 109 -1.93 3.99 -11.75
N HIS A 110 -1.81 2.99 -12.62
CA HIS A 110 -2.88 2.06 -12.92
C HIS A 110 -2.73 0.81 -12.06
N GLU A 111 -3.74 0.46 -11.27
CA GLU A 111 -3.63 -0.65 -10.31
C GLU A 111 -3.37 -1.99 -11.02
N GLU A 112 -3.79 -2.14 -12.29
CA GLU A 112 -3.43 -3.31 -13.12
C GLU A 112 -1.93 -3.43 -13.43
N ASP A 113 -1.19 -2.32 -13.56
CA ASP A 113 0.26 -2.36 -13.79
C ASP A 113 1.00 -2.78 -12.53
N ALA A 114 0.57 -2.28 -11.36
CA ALA A 114 1.05 -2.73 -10.06
C ALA A 114 0.80 -4.23 -9.84
N VAL A 115 -0.43 -4.70 -10.11
CA VAL A 115 -0.79 -6.13 -10.06
C VAL A 115 0.08 -6.95 -11.00
N LYS A 116 0.26 -6.49 -12.24
CA LYS A 116 1.11 -7.17 -13.21
C LYS A 116 2.55 -7.28 -12.73
N PHE A 117 3.09 -6.23 -12.12
CA PHE A 117 4.43 -6.26 -11.56
C PHE A 117 4.54 -7.33 -10.45
N VAL A 118 3.63 -7.31 -9.48
CA VAL A 118 3.60 -8.29 -8.38
C VAL A 118 3.58 -9.73 -8.88
N LEU A 119 2.83 -10.00 -9.96
CA LEU A 119 2.69 -11.36 -10.51
C LEU A 119 3.84 -11.79 -11.43
N THR A 120 4.70 -10.87 -11.88
CA THR A 120 5.70 -11.18 -12.93
C THR A 120 7.14 -10.88 -12.56
N ASP A 121 7.38 -10.03 -11.56
CA ASP A 121 8.74 -9.70 -11.14
C ASP A 121 9.41 -10.90 -10.44
N LYS A 122 10.57 -11.31 -10.98
CA LYS A 122 11.24 -12.53 -10.53
C LYS A 122 11.82 -12.41 -9.13
N LYS A 123 12.33 -11.23 -8.77
CA LYS A 123 12.97 -11.00 -7.47
C LYS A 123 11.89 -10.93 -6.39
N LEU A 124 10.82 -10.15 -6.61
CA LEU A 124 9.66 -10.12 -5.73
C LEU A 124 9.05 -11.51 -5.57
N HIS A 125 8.79 -12.24 -6.67
CA HIS A 125 8.24 -13.59 -6.60
C HIS A 125 9.09 -14.54 -5.74
N SER A 126 10.42 -14.43 -5.80
CA SER A 126 11.29 -15.22 -4.91
C SER A 126 11.11 -14.85 -3.44
N LEU A 127 11.11 -13.54 -3.14
CA LEU A 127 10.93 -13.03 -1.79
C LEU A 127 9.56 -13.40 -1.20
N LEU A 128 8.49 -13.35 -2.00
CA LEU A 128 7.15 -13.75 -1.58
C LEU A 128 7.07 -15.25 -1.27
N ARG A 129 7.69 -16.11 -2.10
CA ARG A 129 7.78 -17.54 -1.81
C ARG A 129 8.53 -17.83 -0.52
N ASP A 130 9.65 -17.15 -0.29
CA ASP A 130 10.40 -17.30 0.95
C ASP A 130 9.56 -16.84 2.14
N ALA A 131 8.81 -15.75 2.01
CA ALA A 131 7.89 -15.25 3.03
C ALA A 131 6.62 -16.10 3.21
N GLY A 132 6.32 -17.03 2.29
CA GLY A 132 5.08 -17.83 2.30
C GLY A 132 3.83 -17.01 1.92
N ILE A 133 4.00 -15.95 1.13
CA ILE A 133 2.94 -15.03 0.73
C ILE A 133 2.40 -15.42 -0.65
N ASP A 134 1.07 -15.53 -0.76
CA ASP A 134 0.38 -15.78 -2.02
C ASP A 134 0.16 -14.48 -2.79
N GLU A 135 0.86 -14.33 -3.90
CA GLU A 135 0.79 -13.17 -4.80
C GLU A 135 -0.61 -12.88 -5.37
N ASN A 136 -1.49 -13.88 -5.46
CA ASN A 136 -2.87 -13.64 -5.90
C ASN A 136 -3.65 -12.83 -4.85
N LEU A 137 -3.39 -13.06 -3.56
CA LEU A 137 -4.04 -12.29 -2.50
C LEU A 137 -3.50 -10.85 -2.46
N ILE A 138 -2.21 -10.65 -2.74
CA ILE A 138 -1.64 -9.32 -2.93
C ILE A 138 -2.32 -8.59 -4.09
N ALA A 139 -2.45 -9.26 -5.25
CA ALA A 139 -3.14 -8.69 -6.41
C ALA A 139 -4.58 -8.28 -6.08
N ALA A 140 -5.33 -9.12 -5.34
CA ALA A 140 -6.68 -8.81 -4.91
C ALA A 140 -6.76 -7.58 -3.99
N LEU A 141 -5.80 -7.42 -3.06
CA LEU A 141 -5.72 -6.26 -2.18
C LEU A 141 -5.40 -4.98 -2.97
N ILE A 142 -4.43 -5.03 -3.88
CA ILE A 142 -4.06 -3.88 -4.73
C ILE A 142 -5.23 -3.44 -5.60
N LEU A 143 -5.93 -4.38 -6.27
CA LEU A 143 -7.12 -4.02 -7.06
C LEU A 143 -8.19 -3.30 -6.25
N ARG A 144 -8.28 -3.53 -4.94
CA ARG A 144 -9.27 -2.88 -4.10
C ARG A 144 -8.95 -1.40 -3.81
N THR A 145 -7.73 -0.94 -4.10
CA THR A 145 -7.36 0.49 -4.01
C THR A 145 -7.86 1.32 -5.19
N THR A 146 -8.38 0.68 -6.26
CA THR A 146 -8.86 1.36 -7.46
C THR A 146 -9.76 2.56 -7.19
N TYR A 147 -9.47 3.65 -7.89
CA TYR A 147 -10.26 4.89 -7.84
C TYR A 147 -10.42 5.48 -9.25
N PRO A 148 -11.63 5.97 -9.61
CA PRO A 148 -12.85 5.99 -8.81
C PRO A 148 -13.52 4.61 -8.71
N TRP A 149 -14.11 4.31 -7.54
CA TRP A 149 -14.87 3.07 -7.31
C TRP A 149 -16.35 3.29 -7.66
N THR A 150 -16.67 3.28 -8.96
CA THR A 150 -18.00 3.66 -9.48
C THR A 150 -18.51 2.70 -10.54
N ASP A 151 -19.82 2.45 -10.54
CA ASP A 151 -20.59 1.76 -11.59
C ASP A 151 -19.86 0.57 -12.23
N GLN A 152 -19.53 0.71 -13.52
CA GLN A 152 -18.91 -0.33 -14.33
C GLN A 152 -17.48 -0.67 -13.88
N ILE A 153 -16.73 0.32 -13.34
CA ILE A 153 -15.36 0.12 -12.87
C ILE A 153 -15.37 -0.84 -11.69
N SER A 154 -16.20 -0.58 -10.68
CA SER A 154 -16.29 -1.46 -9.50
C SER A 154 -16.73 -2.87 -9.88
N LEU A 155 -17.70 -3.02 -10.79
CA LEU A 155 -18.15 -4.35 -11.24
C LEU A 155 -17.04 -5.15 -11.95
N THR A 156 -16.26 -4.49 -12.81
CA THR A 156 -15.14 -5.13 -13.50
C THR A 156 -14.02 -5.48 -12.52
N VAL A 157 -13.67 -4.57 -11.62
CA VAL A 157 -12.59 -4.79 -10.64
C VAL A 157 -12.99 -5.86 -9.62
N GLU A 158 -14.23 -5.89 -9.15
CA GLU A 158 -14.74 -6.94 -8.25
C GLU A 158 -14.64 -8.32 -8.89
N LYS A 159 -14.96 -8.45 -10.17
CA LYS A 159 -14.76 -9.71 -10.90
C LYS A 159 -13.29 -10.13 -10.91
N ASN A 160 -12.37 -9.19 -11.16
CA ASN A 160 -10.94 -9.50 -11.17
C ASN A 160 -10.44 -9.90 -9.78
N ILE A 161 -10.90 -9.22 -8.72
CA ILE A 161 -10.63 -9.58 -7.32
C ILE A 161 -11.10 -11.02 -7.06
N ASP A 162 -12.32 -11.37 -7.46
CA ASP A 162 -12.88 -12.70 -7.28
C ASP A 162 -12.10 -13.80 -8.01
N GLU A 163 -11.57 -13.50 -9.20
CA GLU A 163 -10.71 -14.40 -9.95
C GLU A 163 -9.42 -14.69 -9.18
N TYR A 164 -8.73 -13.68 -8.64
CA TYR A 164 -7.52 -13.87 -7.86
C TYR A 164 -7.77 -14.60 -6.53
N LEU A 165 -8.82 -14.20 -5.81
CA LEU A 165 -9.24 -14.89 -4.58
C LEU A 165 -9.63 -16.36 -4.84
N SER A 166 -10.06 -16.71 -6.05
CA SER A 166 -10.39 -18.10 -6.39
C SER A 166 -9.17 -18.92 -6.82
N ARG A 167 -8.05 -18.28 -7.17
CA ARG A 167 -6.77 -18.94 -7.52
C ARG A 167 -5.91 -19.27 -6.32
N SER A 168 -6.06 -18.54 -5.22
CA SER A 168 -5.29 -18.79 -4.00
C SER A 168 -5.74 -20.07 -3.28
N ASN A 169 -4.77 -20.87 -2.83
CA ASN A 169 -5.05 -22.07 -2.02
C ASN A 169 -5.54 -21.76 -0.60
N ILE A 170 -5.50 -20.49 -0.18
CA ILE A 170 -5.93 -20.06 1.16
C ILE A 170 -7.43 -19.77 1.17
N THR A 171 -7.92 -19.14 0.11
CA THR A 171 -9.29 -18.63 -0.04
C THR A 171 -10.12 -19.45 -1.04
N ASN A 172 -9.50 -20.35 -1.81
CA ASN A 172 -10.28 -21.22 -2.69
C ASN A 172 -11.27 -22.05 -1.86
N TYR A 173 -12.52 -22.08 -2.33
CA TYR A 173 -13.63 -22.78 -1.67
C TYR A 173 -13.98 -22.32 -0.24
N ASP A 174 -13.46 -21.18 0.23
CA ASP A 174 -13.77 -20.60 1.54
C ASP A 174 -14.28 -19.16 1.38
N ASP A 175 -15.61 -19.02 1.28
CA ASP A 175 -16.25 -17.72 1.08
C ASP A 175 -16.02 -16.76 2.26
N SER A 176 -15.86 -17.29 3.48
CA SER A 176 -15.56 -16.47 4.65
C SER A 176 -14.18 -15.84 4.53
N LYS A 177 -13.18 -16.59 4.06
CA LYS A 177 -11.85 -16.04 3.82
C LYS A 177 -11.81 -15.11 2.62
N LYS A 178 -12.55 -15.41 1.55
CA LYS A 178 -12.68 -14.46 0.42
C LYS A 178 -13.18 -13.11 0.91
N GLU A 179 -14.24 -13.12 1.72
CA GLU A 179 -14.80 -11.89 2.28
C GLU A 179 -13.83 -11.18 3.24
N HIS A 180 -13.10 -11.93 4.05
CA HIS A 180 -12.04 -11.39 4.89
C HIS A 180 -10.98 -10.64 4.07
N PHE A 181 -10.48 -11.23 2.98
CA PHE A 181 -9.50 -10.57 2.11
C PHE A 181 -10.08 -9.39 1.33
N ARG A 182 -11.37 -9.39 0.99
CA ARG A 182 -12.04 -8.18 0.47
C ARG A 182 -12.06 -7.05 1.48
N ASN A 183 -12.31 -7.37 2.76
CA ASN A 183 -12.28 -6.40 3.85
C ASN A 183 -10.86 -5.87 4.11
N LEU A 184 -9.83 -6.72 4.02
CA LEU A 184 -8.43 -6.29 4.07
C LEU A 184 -8.08 -5.32 2.93
N GLY A 185 -8.51 -5.63 1.71
CA GLY A 185 -8.32 -4.72 0.56
C GLY A 185 -9.06 -3.39 0.74
N TRP A 186 -10.28 -3.41 1.28
CA TRP A 186 -11.02 -2.18 1.57
C TRP A 186 -10.32 -1.36 2.66
N PHE A 187 -9.83 -2.02 3.71
CA PHE A 187 -9.05 -1.38 4.75
C PHE A 187 -7.78 -0.71 4.19
N LEU A 188 -7.05 -1.39 3.31
CA LEU A 188 -5.90 -0.83 2.62
C LEU A 188 -6.27 0.39 1.76
N SER A 189 -7.38 0.31 1.02
CA SER A 189 -7.92 1.40 0.21
C SER A 189 -8.20 2.66 1.04
N VAL A 190 -8.70 2.49 2.27
CA VAL A 190 -8.88 3.59 3.22
C VAL A 190 -7.54 4.13 3.71
N ALA A 191 -6.61 3.25 4.11
CA ALA A 191 -5.29 3.63 4.60
C ALA A 191 -4.50 4.46 3.56
N ASP A 192 -4.54 4.06 2.29
CA ASP A 192 -3.96 4.80 1.15
C ASP A 192 -4.50 6.25 1.11
N ARG A 193 -5.83 6.41 1.08
CA ARG A 193 -6.48 7.72 0.92
C ARG A 193 -6.25 8.67 2.08
N ILE A 194 -6.06 8.16 3.30
CA ILE A 194 -5.91 8.99 4.50
C ILE A 194 -4.46 9.12 4.96
N GLY A 195 -3.58 8.20 4.58
CA GLY A 195 -2.25 8.03 5.18
C GLY A 195 -1.40 9.29 5.04
N GLY A 196 -1.26 9.80 3.83
CA GLY A 196 -0.48 11.02 3.57
C GLY A 196 -1.03 12.26 4.26
N TYR A 197 -2.35 12.34 4.50
CA TYR A 197 -2.98 13.45 5.23
C TYR A 197 -2.85 13.33 6.76
N ALA A 198 -2.71 12.12 7.28
CA ALA A 198 -2.66 11.85 8.71
C ALA A 198 -1.25 12.00 9.32
N LEU A 199 -0.20 11.91 8.49
CA LEU A 199 1.21 11.83 8.92
C LEU A 199 1.96 13.18 8.93
N GLY A 200 1.25 14.30 9.11
CA GLY A 200 1.87 15.61 9.15
C GLY A 200 0.99 16.69 9.76
N ASP A 201 1.49 17.92 9.68
CA ASP A 201 0.72 19.09 10.07
C ASP A 201 -0.20 19.56 8.93
N PHE A 202 -0.90 20.68 9.17
CA PHE A 202 -1.79 21.26 8.17
C PHE A 202 -1.08 21.63 6.87
N ALA A 203 0.20 22.02 6.91
CA ALA A 203 0.95 22.38 5.72
C ALA A 203 1.18 21.16 4.81
N LYS A 204 1.56 20.02 5.40
CA LYS A 204 1.65 18.74 4.67
C LYS A 204 0.31 18.34 4.08
N ALA A 205 -0.79 18.45 4.84
CA ALA A 205 -2.12 18.13 4.33
C ALA A 205 -2.51 18.99 3.11
N ILE A 206 -2.15 20.28 3.12
CA ILE A 206 -2.34 21.18 1.99
C ILE A 206 -1.47 20.78 0.78
N GLU A 207 -0.21 20.44 1.00
CA GLU A 207 0.69 19.95 -0.06
C GLU A 207 0.11 18.68 -0.72
N MET A 208 -0.38 17.72 0.07
CA MET A 208 -1.01 16.51 -0.45
C MET A 208 -2.27 16.81 -1.26
N ALA A 209 -3.10 17.75 -0.79
CA ALA A 209 -4.27 18.19 -1.54
C ALA A 209 -3.90 18.85 -2.88
N GLN A 210 -2.83 19.65 -2.92
CA GLN A 210 -2.33 20.25 -4.17
C GLN A 210 -1.80 19.21 -5.14
N LYS A 211 -0.99 18.25 -4.66
CA LYS A 211 -0.45 17.16 -5.49
C LYS A 211 -1.57 16.28 -6.07
N ASN A 212 -2.56 15.93 -5.25
CA ASN A 212 -3.74 15.18 -5.70
C ASN A 212 -4.59 15.95 -6.71
N ALA A 213 -4.82 17.24 -6.48
CA ALA A 213 -5.51 18.08 -7.45
C ALA A 213 -4.76 18.10 -8.80
N HIS A 214 -3.43 18.24 -8.77
CA HIS A 214 -2.61 18.20 -9.97
C HIS A 214 -2.73 16.86 -10.72
N ALA A 215 -2.65 15.73 -10.01
CA ALA A 215 -2.81 14.39 -10.60
C ALA A 215 -4.20 14.18 -11.23
N LEU A 216 -5.23 14.88 -10.73
CA LEU A 216 -6.58 14.91 -11.30
C LEU A 216 -6.77 15.99 -12.39
N ALA A 217 -5.68 16.60 -12.86
CA ALA A 217 -5.65 17.72 -13.80
C ALA A 217 -6.43 18.97 -13.35
N TRP A 218 -6.61 19.14 -12.04
CA TRP A 218 -7.16 20.37 -11.44
C TRP A 218 -6.04 21.37 -11.16
N HIS A 219 -6.32 22.65 -11.37
CA HIS A 219 -5.33 23.70 -11.07
C HIS A 219 -5.16 23.85 -9.54
N PRO A 220 -3.92 23.83 -8.98
CA PRO A 220 -3.69 23.91 -7.53
C PRO A 220 -4.30 25.13 -6.82
N TYR A 221 -4.53 26.22 -7.57
CA TYR A 221 -5.27 27.41 -7.10
C TYR A 221 -6.66 27.11 -6.52
N TYR A 222 -7.30 26.02 -6.92
CA TYR A 222 -8.59 25.63 -6.33
C TYR A 222 -8.47 25.03 -4.92
N ILE A 223 -7.26 24.68 -4.49
CA ILE A 223 -6.98 24.10 -3.17
C ILE A 223 -6.48 25.16 -2.17
N VAL A 224 -5.58 26.05 -2.60
CA VAL A 224 -4.98 27.08 -1.75
C VAL A 224 -5.38 28.45 -2.27
N ARG A 225 -6.06 29.24 -1.43
CA ARG A 225 -6.36 30.66 -1.63
C ARG A 225 -5.52 31.53 -0.70
#